data_AF-A0A7V5WNY5-F1
#
_entry.id   AF-A0A7V5WNY5-F1
#
_cell.length_a   1.000
_cell.length_b   1.000
_cell.length_c   1.000
_cell.angle_alpha   90.00
_cell.angle_beta   90.00
_cell.angle_gamma   90.00
#
_symmetry.space_group_name_H-M   'P 1'
#
loop_
_entity.id
_entity.type
_entity.pdbx_description
1 polymer ?
#
loop_
_entity_poly.entity_id
_entity_poly.type
_entity_poly.pdbx_seq_one_letter_code
_entity_poly.pdbx_strand_id
1 'polypeptide(L)'
;MKKYNIAVLAGDFIGPEVIEASIELLDVVAKKYNIELNYNRLPFGGNALDSHGNPLPQETKDACLEADAVLMGCSGGPVGDHPWNKVPRELRVESGILGIRKHLGVFA
;
A
#
# COMPACT_ATOMS: atom_id res chain seq x y z
N MET A 1 -21.52 0.86 16.40
CA MET A 1 -20.10 1.11 16.06
C MET A 1 -19.97 0.94 14.56
N LYS A 2 -19.59 2.00 13.83
CA LYS A 2 -19.35 1.88 12.38
C LYS A 2 -18.05 1.11 12.16
N LYS A 3 -18.01 0.26 11.14
CA LYS A 3 -16.83 -0.52 10.78
C LYS A 3 -16.34 -0.09 9.40
N TYR A 4 -15.04 0.05 9.24
CA TYR A 4 -14.41 0.32 7.95
C TYR A 4 -13.25 -0.64 7.73
N ASN A 5 -13.15 -1.20 6.53
CA ASN A 5 -12.05 -2.02 6.09
C ASN A 5 -11.02 -1.15 5.38
N ILE A 6 -9.79 -1.18 5.86
CA ILE A 6 -8.69 -0.35 5.38
C ILE A 6 -7.65 -1.26 4.73
N ALA A 7 -7.42 -1.11 3.43
CA ALA A 7 -6.31 -1.75 2.75
C ALA A 7 -5.02 -1.00 3.08
N VAL A 8 -4.04 -1.69 3.67
CA VAL A 8 -2.77 -1.10 4.11
C VAL A 8 -1.66 -1.53 3.17
N LEU A 9 -1.12 -0.54 2.45
CA LEU A 9 0.00 -0.69 1.51
C LEU A 9 1.24 -0.05 2.12
N ALA A 10 1.91 -0.77 3.03
CA ALA A 10 3.04 -0.24 3.77
C ALA A 10 4.19 0.23 2.86
N GLY A 11 4.44 -0.52 1.79
CA GLY A 11 5.46 -0.22 0.79
C GLY A 11 6.88 -0.49 1.31
N ASP A 12 7.82 0.39 0.95
CA ASP A 12 9.26 0.15 1.01
C ASP A 12 9.96 1.07 2.01
N PHE A 13 11.15 0.67 2.47
CA PHE A 13 12.02 1.46 3.38
C PHE A 13 11.29 1.93 4.65
N ILE A 14 11.12 3.25 4.81
CA ILE A 14 10.49 3.84 6.00
C ILE A 14 8.97 3.64 6.01
N GLY A 15 8.38 3.17 4.91
CA GLY A 15 6.95 3.00 4.72
C GLY A 15 6.27 2.20 5.83
N PRO A 16 6.73 0.98 6.15
CA PRO A 16 6.23 0.21 7.29
C PRO A 16 6.28 0.96 8.62
N GLU A 17 7.40 1.62 8.94
CA GLU A 17 7.56 2.33 10.23
C GLU A 17 6.56 3.49 10.37
N VAL A 18 6.39 4.31 9.33
CA VAL A 18 5.45 5.44 9.38
C VAL A 18 3.98 4.99 9.33
N ILE A 19 3.70 3.82 8.75
CA ILE A 19 2.37 3.23 8.68
C ILE A 19 1.95 2.68 10.04
N GLU A 20 2.83 1.99 10.76
CA GLU A 20 2.54 1.54 12.13
C GLU A 20 2.24 2.73 13.05
N ALA A 21 3.07 3.77 13.02
CA ALA A 21 2.85 4.98 13.81
C ALA A 21 1.51 5.67 13.45
N SER A 22 1.12 5.62 12.17
CA SER A 22 -0.17 6.16 11.72
C SER A 22 -1.35 5.32 12.23
N ILE A 23 -1.24 3.99 12.21
CA ILE A 23 -2.26 3.07 12.71
C ILE A 23 -2.47 3.26 14.22
N GLU A 24 -1.39 3.40 15.00
CA GLU A 24 -1.49 3.69 16.44
C GLU A 24 -2.32 4.95 16.72
N LEU A 25 -2.07 6.03 15.97
CA LEU A 25 -2.85 7.28 16.09
C LEU A 25 -4.31 7.08 15.64
N LEU A 26 -4.53 6.39 14.52
CA LEU A 26 -5.85 6.11 13.98
C LEU A 26 -6.70 5.31 14.98
N ASP A 27 -6.13 4.33 15.68
CA ASP A 27 -6.84 3.53 16.67
C ASP A 27 -7.26 4.36 17.89
N VAL A 28 -6.41 5.29 18.35
CA VAL A 28 -6.75 6.23 19.42
C VAL A 28 -7.93 7.12 19.00
N VAL A 29 -7.90 7.64 17.77
CA VAL A 29 -8.97 8.49 17.24
C VAL A 29 -10.25 7.68 17.00
N ALA A 30 -10.16 6.49 16.42
CA ALA A 30 -11.28 5.61 16.14
C ALA A 30 -12.03 5.24 17.43
N LYS A 31 -11.30 4.93 18.50
CA LYS A 31 -11.86 4.69 19.83
C LYS A 31 -12.64 5.89 20.36
N LYS A 32 -12.11 7.12 20.19
CA LYS A 32 -12.80 8.36 20.61
C LYS A 32 -14.14 8.56 19.90
N TYR A 33 -14.24 8.16 18.64
CA TYR A 33 -15.44 8.35 17.82
C TYR A 33 -16.31 7.10 17.66
N ASN A 34 -16.04 6.03 18.42
CA ASN A 34 -16.76 4.76 18.36
C ASN A 34 -16.82 4.15 16.93
N ILE A 35 -15.66 4.14 16.29
CA ILE A 35 -15.37 3.55 14.97
C ILE A 35 -14.46 2.34 15.19
N GLU A 36 -14.70 1.27 14.42
CA GLU A 36 -13.83 0.10 14.31
C GLU A 36 -13.12 0.16 12.94
N LEU A 37 -11.80 0.04 12.94
CA LEU A 37 -10.97 0.01 11.74
C LEU A 37 -10.36 -1.39 11.62
N ASN A 38 -10.64 -2.07 10.51
CA ASN A 38 -10.07 -3.38 10.20
C ASN A 38 -8.97 -3.20 9.16
N TYR A 39 -7.72 -3.45 9.55
CA TYR A 39 -6.58 -3.28 8.65
C TYR A 39 -6.25 -4.59 7.92
N ASN A 40 -6.31 -4.57 6.60
CA ASN A 40 -5.83 -5.65 5.74
C ASN A 40 -4.48 -5.27 5.13
N ARG A 41 -3.41 -5.94 5.57
CA ARG A 41 -2.03 -5.63 5.15
C ARG A 41 -1.69 -6.41 3.89
N LEU A 42 -1.32 -5.70 2.83
CA LEU A 42 -1.16 -6.27 1.49
C LEU A 42 0.24 -5.99 0.93
N PRO A 43 0.76 -6.88 0.06
CA PRO A 43 2.03 -6.66 -0.59
C PRO A 43 1.94 -5.47 -1.56
N PHE A 44 2.87 -4.53 -1.44
CA PHE A 44 3.03 -3.42 -2.38
C PHE A 44 4.50 -3.01 -2.53
N GLY A 45 4.85 -2.44 -3.68
CA GLY A 45 6.17 -1.85 -3.93
C GLY A 45 7.27 -2.88 -4.21
N GLY A 46 8.50 -2.51 -3.87
CA GLY A 46 9.67 -3.38 -3.96
C GLY A 46 9.54 -4.65 -3.12
N ASN A 47 8.96 -4.57 -1.92
CA ASN A 47 8.67 -5.77 -1.12
C ASN A 47 7.75 -6.77 -1.86
N ALA A 48 6.74 -6.27 -2.58
CA ALA A 48 5.89 -7.12 -3.42
C ALA A 48 6.62 -7.65 -4.66
N LEU A 49 7.48 -6.83 -5.27
CA LEU A 49 8.32 -7.28 -6.38
C LEU A 49 9.22 -8.45 -5.95
N ASP A 50 9.83 -8.37 -4.77
CA ASP A 50 10.71 -9.43 -4.24
C ASP A 50 9.95 -10.71 -3.89
N SER A 51 8.76 -10.59 -3.31
CA SER A 51 7.97 -11.74 -2.82
C SER A 51 7.03 -12.36 -3.86
N HIS A 52 6.53 -11.56 -4.81
CA HIS A 52 5.49 -11.95 -5.78
C HIS A 52 5.90 -11.73 -7.25
N GLY A 53 7.08 -11.15 -7.51
CA GLY A 53 7.53 -10.82 -8.86
C GLY A 53 6.78 -9.66 -9.49
N ASN A 54 5.94 -8.94 -8.74
CA ASN A 54 5.13 -7.82 -9.23
C ASN A 54 4.99 -6.76 -8.13
N PRO A 55 5.26 -5.47 -8.41
CA PRO A 55 5.14 -4.40 -7.42
C PRO A 55 3.69 -4.08 -7.02
N LEU A 56 2.72 -4.55 -7.80
CA LEU A 56 1.30 -4.45 -7.51
C LEU A 56 0.58 -5.76 -7.92
N PRO A 57 0.64 -6.80 -7.08
CA PRO A 57 -0.03 -8.07 -7.31
C PRO A 57 -1.54 -7.90 -7.49
N GLN A 58 -2.18 -8.87 -8.16
CA GLN A 58 -3.62 -8.80 -8.41
C GLN A 58 -4.45 -8.86 -7.12
N GLU A 59 -4.04 -9.65 -6.13
CA GLU A 59 -4.68 -9.70 -4.82
C GLU A 59 -4.71 -8.33 -4.11
N THR A 60 -3.65 -7.53 -4.25
CA THR A 60 -3.58 -6.19 -3.68
C THR A 60 -4.58 -5.27 -4.37
N LYS A 61 -4.70 -5.36 -5.69
CA LYS A 61 -5.66 -4.57 -6.47
C LYS A 61 -7.10 -4.88 -6.07
N ASP A 62 -7.43 -6.17 -6.03
CA ASP A 62 -8.78 -6.63 -5.69
C ASP A 62 -9.15 -6.23 -4.26
N ALA A 63 -8.25 -6.46 -3.30
CA ALA A 63 -8.47 -6.06 -1.91
C ALA A 63 -8.56 -4.54 -1.71
N CYS A 64 -7.84 -3.73 -2.50
CA CYS A 64 -8.00 -2.27 -2.46
C CYS A 64 -9.33 -1.80 -3.05
N LEU A 65 -9.92 -2.50 -4.03
CA LEU A 65 -11.26 -2.19 -4.54
C LEU A 65 -12.37 -2.56 -3.56
N GLU A 66 -12.18 -3.64 -2.80
CA GLU A 66 -13.14 -4.11 -1.80
C GLU A 66 -13.09 -3.30 -0.49
N ALA A 67 -11.99 -2.61 -0.22
CA ALA A 67 -11.80 -1.79 0.98
C ALA A 67 -12.56 -0.46 0.92
N ASP A 68 -12.91 0.08 2.09
CA ASP A 68 -13.52 1.41 2.22
C ASP A 68 -12.50 2.53 1.98
N ALA A 69 -11.22 2.27 2.29
CA ALA A 69 -10.12 3.20 2.05
C ALA A 69 -8.78 2.48 1.92
N VAL A 70 -7.79 3.16 1.33
CA VAL A 70 -6.40 2.70 1.22
C VAL A 70 -5.49 3.61 2.04
N LEU A 71 -4.71 3.02 2.95
CA LEU A 71 -3.64 3.68 3.69
C LEU A 71 -2.30 3.24 3.09
N MET A 72 -1.62 4.13 2.38
CA MET A 72 -0.37 3.83 1.68
C MET A 72 0.81 4.57 2.32
N GLY A 73 1.92 3.87 2.51
CA GLY A 73 3.19 4.43 2.94
C GLY A 73 3.96 5.04 1.76
N CYS A 74 5.23 4.68 1.63
CA CYS A 74 6.06 5.06 0.48
C CYS A 74 6.44 3.86 -0.36
N SER A 75 6.63 4.04 -1.66
CA SER A 75 7.19 3.01 -2.52
C SER A 75 8.25 3.62 -3.43
N GLY A 76 9.36 2.91 -3.56
CA GLY A 76 10.55 3.35 -4.28
C GLY A 76 11.80 2.69 -3.72
N GLY A 77 12.91 2.83 -4.44
CA GLY A 77 14.19 2.27 -4.00
C GLY A 77 15.40 3.04 -4.51
N PRO A 78 16.61 2.53 -4.23
CA PRO A 78 17.85 3.21 -4.57
C PRO A 78 17.92 3.50 -6.07
N VAL A 79 18.31 4.72 -6.40
CA VAL A 79 18.58 5.10 -7.79
C VAL A 79 19.83 4.39 -8.30
N GLY A 80 19.85 4.02 -9.58
CA GLY A 80 20.99 3.37 -10.21
C GLY A 80 20.90 1.84 -10.23
N ASP A 81 21.97 1.15 -9.84
CA ASP A 81 22.15 -0.30 -10.07
C ASP A 81 21.40 -1.23 -9.10
N HIS A 82 20.20 -0.84 -8.66
CA HIS A 82 19.36 -1.69 -7.82
C HIS A 82 18.64 -2.77 -8.65
N PRO A 83 18.45 -4.02 -8.15
CA PRO A 83 17.70 -5.06 -8.87
C PRO A 83 16.30 -4.61 -9.34
N TRP A 84 15.62 -3.78 -8.54
CA TRP A 84 14.31 -3.22 -8.87
C TRP A 84 14.30 -2.28 -10.09
N ASN A 85 15.46 -1.80 -10.55
CA ASN A 85 15.60 -0.99 -11.77
C ASN A 85 15.94 -1.83 -13.01
N LYS A 86 16.33 -3.10 -12.82
CA LYS A 86 16.75 -4.04 -13.88
C LYS A 86 15.59 -4.85 -14.47
N VAL A 87 14.42 -4.82 -13.82
CA VAL A 87 13.19 -5.44 -14.33
C VAL A 87 12.57 -4.62 -15.46
N PRO A 88 11.70 -5.23 -16.30
CA PRO A 88 10.88 -4.51 -17.27
C PRO A 88 10.15 -3.31 -16.65
N ARG A 89 9.93 -2.25 -17.44
CA ARG A 89 9.42 -0.96 -16.94
C ARG A 89 8.11 -1.11 -16.17
N GLU A 90 7.23 -1.97 -16.65
CA GLU A 90 5.93 -2.29 -16.07
C GLU A 90 6.02 -3.01 -14.71
N LEU A 91 7.16 -3.64 -14.40
CA LEU A 91 7.43 -4.30 -13.13
C LEU A 91 8.30 -3.45 -12.19
N ARG A 92 8.73 -2.26 -12.61
CA ARG A 92 9.44 -1.34 -11.70
C ARG A 92 8.52 -0.84 -10.60
N VAL A 93 9.11 -0.57 -9.45
CA VAL A 93 8.40 -0.21 -8.21
C VAL A 93 7.48 0.99 -8.41
N GLU A 94 7.92 2.04 -9.12
CA GLU A 94 7.13 3.25 -9.38
C GLU A 94 5.91 2.99 -10.27
N SER A 95 5.97 1.95 -11.13
CA SER A 95 4.82 1.53 -11.94
C SER A 95 3.68 1.00 -11.08
N GLY A 96 3.97 0.49 -9.87
CA GLY A 96 2.96 0.09 -8.89
C GLY A 96 2.06 1.26 -8.46
N ILE A 97 2.64 2.43 -8.16
CA ILE A 97 1.89 3.63 -7.75
C ILE A 97 0.96 4.10 -8.87
N LEU A 98 1.46 4.17 -10.10
CA LEU A 98 0.65 4.56 -11.26
C LEU A 98 -0.46 3.54 -11.53
N GLY A 99 -0.13 2.25 -11.37
CA GLY A 99 -1.06 1.13 -11.53
C GLY A 99 -2.23 1.20 -10.56
N ILE A 100 -1.96 1.40 -9.26
CA ILE A 100 -3.01 1.42 -8.24
C ILE A 100 -3.91 2.65 -8.39
N ARG A 101 -3.34 3.83 -8.69
CA ARG A 101 -4.13 5.05 -8.94
C ARG A 101 -5.10 4.88 -10.11
N LYS A 102 -4.62 4.31 -11.21
CA LYS A 102 -5.46 4.02 -12.38
C LYS A 102 -6.53 2.99 -12.04
N HIS A 103 -6.18 1.96 -11.30
CA HIS A 103 -7.09 0.87 -10.93
C HIS A 103 -8.24 1.35 -10.03
N LEU A 104 -7.96 2.22 -9.07
CA LEU A 104 -8.95 2.80 -8.15
C LEU A 104 -9.73 3.99 -8.73
N GLY A 105 -9.29 4.55 -9.87
CA GLY A 105 -9.94 5.72 -10.47
C GLY A 105 -9.84 6.99 -9.60
N VAL A 106 -8.74 7.17 -8.86
CA VAL A 106 -8.53 8.32 -7.95
C VAL A 106 -7.93 9.52 -8.70
N PHE A 107 -8.81 10.25 -9.40
CA PHE A 107 -8.43 11.35 -10.30
C PHE A 107 -8.24 12.72 -9.63
N ALA A 108 -8.62 12.86 -8.35
CA ALA A 108 -8.54 14.10 -7.56
C ALA A 108 -7.43 14.02 -6.50
#